data_AF-M5T217-F1
#
_entry.id   AF-M5T217-F1
#
_cell.length_a   1.000
_cell.length_b   1.000
_cell.length_c   1.000
_cell.angle_alpha   90.00
_cell.angle_beta   90.00
_cell.angle_gamma   90.00
#
_symmetry.space_group_name_H-M   'P 1'
#
loop_
_entity.id
_entity.type
_entity.pdbx_description
1 polymer ?
#
loop_
_entity_poly.entity_id
_entity_poly.type
_entity_poly.pdbx_seq_one_letter_code
_entity_poly.pdbx_strand_id
1 'polypeptide(L)'
;MAKKKRPSTSKKKSKKPVTKKAAKKKAVKKTTAKKTTKKKKAVKKKTATKRAKSKTPTTSRGKQKKASKVAVKRSAKKTSRSSAASLPRGVTSALGKKSDQQLADEYGLPVAAVRAERQRRAIKPLHWNNWTEEADAMLGTMPDAEVAKKVGLTVNAVSARRRRNGIESYTPSTKLNPHQWTAKELKWLGKLSDVEVARRVGLDSSTVGAKRTSLGISPHRKGRRSRTWSKKELSLLGKIPDTQIAKKYGIPRRKVIAMRQSLGIQSPVVAANEARWTPKVVAMLGKLSDTEVSKRTGISVASVRGYRVRHGISSRTTQFRWTDEAVSRLGQEPDQDIADSLDIDVIKVASKRQYLKIPAFRDE
;
A
#
# COMPACT_ATOMS: atom_id res chain seq x y z
N MET A 1 86.19 -53.11 0.68
CA MET A 1 84.77 -53.30 0.31
C MET A 1 84.03 -53.99 1.44
N ALA A 2 83.15 -53.30 2.19
CA ALA A 2 82.17 -53.92 3.09
C ALA A 2 81.34 -52.83 3.82
N LYS A 3 80.17 -52.47 3.26
CA LYS A 3 79.16 -51.71 4.03
C LYS A 3 78.34 -52.71 4.84
N LYS A 4 78.63 -52.81 6.14
CA LYS A 4 77.86 -53.61 7.10
C LYS A 4 76.53 -52.92 7.44
N LYS A 5 75.46 -53.73 7.43
CA LYS A 5 74.09 -53.42 7.81
C LYS A 5 73.98 -52.87 9.24
N ARG A 6 73.03 -51.95 9.46
CA ARG A 6 72.40 -51.69 10.77
C ARG A 6 70.88 -51.52 10.63
N PRO A 7 70.09 -51.87 11.67
CA PRO A 7 68.72 -52.34 11.52
C PRO A 7 67.63 -51.31 11.86
N SER A 8 66.40 -51.72 11.56
CA SER A 8 65.10 -51.07 11.74
C SER A 8 64.85 -50.44 13.13
N THR A 9 64.31 -49.22 13.16
CA THR A 9 63.44 -48.76 14.26
C THR A 9 62.29 -47.87 13.76
N SER A 10 61.13 -48.13 14.36
CA SER A 10 59.80 -47.59 14.10
C SER A 10 59.67 -46.09 14.43
N LYS A 11 59.10 -45.30 13.50
CA LYS A 11 58.70 -43.90 13.72
C LYS A 11 57.38 -43.84 14.51
N LYS A 12 57.46 -43.76 15.84
CA LYS A 12 56.38 -43.21 16.69
C LYS A 12 56.47 -41.68 16.70
N LYS A 13 55.63 -40.99 15.89
CA LYS A 13 55.35 -39.55 16.10
C LYS A 13 54.24 -39.40 17.13
N SER A 14 54.63 -39.00 18.34
CA SER A 14 53.74 -38.62 19.44
C SER A 14 52.98 -37.32 19.13
N LYS A 15 51.67 -37.37 19.35
CA LYS A 15 50.71 -36.26 19.22
C LYS A 15 50.96 -35.23 20.33
N LYS A 16 51.24 -33.96 19.98
CA LYS A 16 51.10 -32.81 20.90
C LYS A 16 49.61 -32.41 21.01
N PRO A 17 49.07 -32.14 22.22
CA PRO A 17 47.66 -31.80 22.40
C PRO A 17 47.38 -30.33 22.05
N VAL A 18 46.33 -30.13 21.25
CA VAL A 18 45.83 -28.84 20.78
C VAL A 18 44.56 -28.48 21.58
N THR A 19 44.47 -27.21 22.02
CA THR A 19 43.28 -26.44 22.44
C THR A 19 42.70 -26.55 23.87
N LYS A 20 43.06 -25.58 24.74
CA LYS A 20 42.22 -25.11 25.87
C LYS A 20 41.60 -23.70 25.67
N LYS A 21 41.82 -23.01 24.54
CA LYS A 21 41.28 -21.65 24.29
C LYS A 21 39.91 -21.59 23.58
N ALA A 22 39.38 -22.70 23.05
CA ALA A 22 38.09 -22.73 22.35
C ALA A 22 36.86 -22.93 23.26
N ALA A 23 37.05 -23.39 24.51
CA ALA A 23 35.95 -23.68 25.44
C ALA A 23 35.39 -22.43 26.15
N LYS A 24 36.19 -21.39 26.41
CA LYS A 24 35.73 -20.17 27.12
C LYS A 24 34.82 -19.25 26.26
N LYS A 25 34.91 -19.27 24.93
CA LYS A 25 34.04 -18.44 24.06
C LYS A 25 32.63 -19.02 23.82
N LYS A 26 32.42 -20.33 24.04
CA LYS A 26 31.08 -20.96 23.95
C LYS A 26 30.24 -20.79 25.23
N ALA A 27 30.87 -20.59 26.40
CA ALA A 27 30.14 -20.39 27.66
C ALA A 27 29.49 -19.00 27.78
N VAL A 28 30.12 -17.94 27.24
CA VAL A 28 29.61 -16.56 27.33
C VAL A 28 28.42 -16.29 26.38
N LYS A 29 28.29 -17.04 25.27
CA LYS A 29 27.14 -16.93 24.35
C LYS A 29 25.88 -17.65 24.82
N LYS A 30 25.98 -18.67 25.69
CA LYS A 30 24.82 -19.37 26.25
C LYS A 30 24.14 -18.60 27.39
N THR A 31 24.89 -17.79 28.14
CA THR A 31 24.33 -17.00 29.27
C THR A 31 23.58 -15.75 28.79
N THR A 32 23.97 -15.14 27.66
CA THR A 32 23.24 -13.98 27.09
C THR A 32 21.92 -14.36 26.39
N ALA A 33 21.82 -15.58 25.85
CA ALA A 33 20.58 -16.10 25.25
C ALA A 33 19.51 -16.49 26.30
N LYS A 34 19.92 -16.88 27.52
CA LYS A 34 18.99 -17.21 28.63
C LYS A 34 18.45 -15.95 29.32
N LYS A 35 19.19 -14.83 29.30
CA LYS A 35 18.76 -13.54 29.88
C LYS A 35 17.77 -12.78 28.99
N THR A 36 17.84 -12.95 27.67
CA THR A 36 16.92 -12.33 26.69
C THR A 36 15.57 -13.05 26.57
N THR A 37 15.54 -14.36 26.83
CA THR A 37 14.30 -15.16 26.88
C THR A 37 13.50 -14.96 28.17
N LYS A 38 14.16 -14.72 29.32
CA LYS A 38 13.49 -14.38 30.59
C LYS A 38 12.84 -12.97 30.58
N LYS A 39 13.45 -12.00 29.88
CA LYS A 39 12.90 -10.63 29.72
C LYS A 39 11.69 -10.57 28.76
N LYS A 40 11.64 -11.41 27.71
CA LYS A 40 10.48 -11.50 26.80
C LYS A 40 9.27 -12.22 27.40
N LYS A 41 9.44 -13.16 28.34
CA LYS A 41 8.33 -13.80 29.09
C LYS A 41 7.73 -12.88 30.18
N ALA A 42 8.48 -11.94 30.73
CA ALA A 42 7.98 -11.00 31.75
C ALA A 42 7.16 -9.83 31.17
N VAL A 43 7.37 -9.45 29.92
CA VAL A 43 6.58 -8.39 29.24
C VAL A 43 5.23 -8.92 28.72
N LYS A 44 5.10 -10.24 28.49
CA LYS A 44 3.85 -10.88 28.05
C LYS A 44 2.89 -11.23 29.20
N LYS A 45 3.32 -11.11 30.47
CA LYS A 45 2.49 -11.35 31.67
C LYS A 45 1.90 -10.06 32.29
N LYS A 46 2.28 -8.87 31.81
CA LYS A 46 1.73 -7.56 32.27
C LYS A 46 0.68 -6.95 31.34
N THR A 47 0.29 -7.63 30.27
CA THR A 47 -0.80 -7.21 29.35
C THR A 47 -2.01 -8.16 29.36
N ALA A 48 -2.10 -9.06 30.35
CA ALA A 48 -3.19 -10.01 30.51
C ALA A 48 -4.07 -9.77 31.77
N THR A 49 -4.02 -8.58 32.35
CA THR A 49 -4.86 -8.18 33.51
C THR A 49 -5.35 -6.74 33.32
N LYS A 50 -6.25 -6.55 32.35
CA LYS A 50 -7.23 -5.44 32.29
C LYS A 50 -8.29 -5.73 31.22
N ARG A 51 -8.86 -6.94 31.27
CA ARG A 51 -10.02 -7.32 30.45
C ARG A 51 -10.82 -8.40 31.17
N ALA A 52 -11.66 -7.97 32.12
CA ALA A 52 -12.87 -8.67 32.55
C ALA A 52 -13.56 -7.85 33.65
N LYS A 53 -14.78 -7.39 33.35
CA LYS A 53 -15.90 -6.96 34.22
C LYS A 53 -16.52 -5.65 33.70
N SER A 54 -17.38 -5.78 32.70
CA SER A 54 -18.62 -5.00 32.67
C SER A 54 -19.69 -5.88 32.04
N LYS A 55 -20.68 -6.21 32.87
CA LYS A 55 -21.90 -6.93 32.52
C LYS A 55 -22.71 -6.04 31.59
N THR A 56 -23.24 -6.58 30.51
CA THR A 56 -24.28 -5.95 29.70
C THR A 56 -25.62 -6.08 30.43
N PRO A 57 -26.37 -5.00 30.69
CA PRO A 57 -27.81 -5.08 30.78
C PRO A 57 -28.40 -4.89 29.38
N THR A 58 -29.31 -5.78 29.05
CA THR A 58 -30.29 -5.65 27.98
C THR A 58 -31.16 -4.42 28.23
N THR A 59 -31.23 -3.49 27.28
CA THR A 59 -32.42 -2.65 27.12
C THR A 59 -32.60 -2.22 25.67
N SER A 60 -33.82 -2.46 25.24
CA SER A 60 -34.43 -2.12 23.96
C SER A 60 -34.52 -0.62 23.70
N ARG A 61 -34.78 -0.31 22.42
CA ARG A 61 -35.65 0.78 21.92
C ARG A 61 -34.94 2.07 21.48
N GLY A 62 -34.78 2.16 20.16
CA GLY A 62 -35.31 3.27 19.34
C GLY A 62 -34.62 4.64 19.43
N LYS A 63 -33.95 5.03 18.34
CA LYS A 63 -34.38 6.16 17.49
C LYS A 63 -33.40 6.38 16.34
N GLN A 64 -33.99 6.60 15.17
CA GLN A 64 -33.36 6.98 13.92
C GLN A 64 -32.40 8.16 14.10
N LYS A 65 -31.19 8.08 13.53
CA LYS A 65 -30.45 9.27 13.07
C LYS A 65 -29.80 9.01 11.72
N LYS A 66 -30.16 9.90 10.79
CA LYS A 66 -29.67 10.03 9.42
C LYS A 66 -28.14 10.18 9.41
N ALA A 67 -27.45 9.39 8.60
CA ALA A 67 -26.06 9.60 8.26
C ALA A 67 -25.97 10.16 6.84
N SER A 68 -25.64 11.45 6.77
CA SER A 68 -25.24 12.20 5.58
C SER A 68 -23.92 11.65 5.03
N LYS A 69 -23.95 11.12 3.81
CA LYS A 69 -22.76 10.71 3.06
C LYS A 69 -22.04 11.94 2.51
N VAL A 70 -20.83 12.18 2.99
CA VAL A 70 -19.87 13.12 2.40
C VAL A 70 -19.30 12.48 1.12
N ALA A 71 -19.56 13.10 -0.02
CA ALA A 71 -19.08 12.69 -1.33
C ALA A 71 -17.62 13.11 -1.53
N VAL A 72 -16.75 12.13 -1.81
CA VAL A 72 -15.38 12.34 -2.28
C VAL A 72 -15.43 12.71 -3.77
N LYS A 73 -15.21 13.99 -4.09
CA LYS A 73 -14.99 14.42 -5.49
C LYS A 73 -13.59 13.98 -5.93
N ARG A 74 -13.51 13.00 -6.84
CA ARG A 74 -12.30 12.75 -7.65
C ARG A 74 -12.39 13.63 -8.90
N SER A 75 -11.45 14.55 -9.07
CA SER A 75 -11.27 15.34 -10.28
C SER A 75 -10.97 14.42 -11.47
N ALA A 76 -11.94 14.29 -12.37
CA ALA A 76 -11.71 13.77 -13.71
C ALA A 76 -11.28 14.93 -14.63
N LYS A 77 -10.19 14.68 -15.34
CA LYS A 77 -9.58 15.52 -16.37
C LYS A 77 -10.65 15.93 -17.38
N LYS A 78 -10.86 17.25 -17.58
CA LYS A 78 -11.76 17.81 -18.60
C LYS A 78 -11.26 17.38 -19.98
N THR A 79 -11.88 16.36 -20.56
CA THR A 79 -11.94 16.22 -22.02
C THR A 79 -13.01 17.19 -22.52
N SER A 80 -12.71 17.84 -23.63
CA SER A 80 -13.53 18.84 -24.33
C SER A 80 -15.00 18.44 -24.38
N ARG A 81 -15.88 19.39 -24.04
CA ARG A 81 -17.31 19.32 -24.25
C ARG A 81 -17.57 19.34 -25.75
N SER A 82 -17.57 18.19 -26.41
CA SER A 82 -18.25 18.04 -27.70
C SER A 82 -19.76 18.07 -27.45
N SER A 83 -20.47 18.80 -28.31
CA SER A 83 -21.92 19.03 -28.29
C SER A 83 -22.73 17.81 -27.89
N ALA A 84 -23.76 18.03 -27.07
CA ALA A 84 -24.74 17.03 -26.67
C ALA A 84 -25.56 16.55 -27.88
N ALA A 85 -25.00 15.64 -28.67
CA ALA A 85 -25.80 14.78 -29.52
C ALA A 85 -26.61 13.87 -28.57
N SER A 86 -27.87 14.22 -28.34
CA SER A 86 -28.80 13.35 -27.63
C SER A 86 -28.80 11.99 -28.32
N LEU A 87 -28.52 10.92 -27.57
CA LEU A 87 -28.69 9.58 -28.11
C LEU A 87 -30.14 9.40 -28.59
N PRO A 88 -30.38 8.57 -29.63
CA PRO A 88 -31.72 8.29 -30.13
C PRO A 88 -32.68 7.92 -28.99
N ARG A 89 -33.94 8.36 -29.09
CA ARG A 89 -34.95 8.13 -28.04
C ARG A 89 -35.06 6.64 -27.66
N GLY A 90 -34.92 5.73 -28.64
CA GLY A 90 -34.89 4.28 -28.44
C GLY A 90 -33.76 3.79 -27.53
N VAL A 91 -32.56 4.37 -27.65
CA VAL A 91 -31.45 4.06 -26.75
C VAL A 91 -31.78 4.55 -25.34
N THR A 92 -32.28 5.78 -25.22
CA THR A 92 -32.54 6.42 -23.93
C THR A 92 -33.65 5.75 -23.11
N SER A 93 -34.66 5.16 -23.76
CA SER A 93 -35.76 4.42 -23.11
C SER A 93 -35.36 2.99 -22.72
N ALA A 94 -34.36 2.43 -23.41
CA ALA A 94 -33.85 1.09 -23.16
C ALA A 94 -32.63 1.06 -22.23
N LEU A 95 -32.07 2.22 -21.85
CA LEU A 95 -31.01 2.34 -20.83
C LEU A 95 -31.45 1.68 -19.52
N GLY A 96 -30.69 0.67 -19.07
CA GLY A 96 -30.98 -0.08 -17.85
C GLY A 96 -31.96 -1.26 -18.02
N LYS A 97 -32.60 -1.41 -19.19
CA LYS A 97 -33.39 -2.60 -19.57
C LYS A 97 -32.59 -3.58 -20.42
N LYS A 98 -31.70 -3.07 -21.28
CA LYS A 98 -30.71 -3.84 -22.05
C LYS A 98 -29.30 -3.50 -21.54
N SER A 99 -28.33 -4.36 -21.80
CA SER A 99 -26.94 -4.06 -21.44
C SER A 99 -26.39 -2.89 -22.27
N ASP A 100 -25.48 -2.10 -21.69
CA ASP A 100 -24.82 -0.99 -22.40
C ASP A 100 -24.13 -1.46 -23.70
N GLN A 101 -23.70 -2.74 -23.76
CA GLN A 101 -23.10 -3.37 -24.94
C GLN A 101 -24.15 -3.70 -26.01
N GLN A 102 -25.25 -4.36 -25.63
CA GLN A 102 -26.33 -4.69 -26.58
C GLN A 102 -26.94 -3.43 -27.21
N LEU A 103 -27.12 -2.36 -26.42
CA LEU A 103 -27.62 -1.08 -26.94
C LEU A 103 -26.62 -0.39 -27.87
N ALA A 104 -25.33 -0.59 -27.64
CA ALA A 104 -24.28 -0.09 -28.52
C ALA A 104 -24.29 -0.84 -29.84
N ASP A 105 -24.40 -2.17 -29.80
CA ASP A 105 -24.41 -3.03 -30.98
C ASP A 105 -25.69 -2.83 -31.83
N GLU A 106 -26.87 -2.74 -31.19
CA GLU A 106 -28.17 -2.58 -31.86
C GLU A 106 -28.31 -1.23 -32.58
N TYR A 107 -27.70 -0.17 -32.05
CA TYR A 107 -27.82 1.19 -32.59
C TYR A 107 -26.54 1.68 -33.27
N GLY A 108 -25.51 0.83 -33.40
CA GLY A 108 -24.23 1.19 -34.01
C GLY A 108 -23.47 2.31 -33.26
N LEU A 109 -23.67 2.42 -31.94
CA LEU A 109 -23.11 3.49 -31.12
C LEU A 109 -21.90 3.02 -30.30
N PRO A 110 -20.95 3.91 -29.99
CA PRO A 110 -19.87 3.57 -29.07
C PRO A 110 -20.42 3.30 -27.66
N VAL A 111 -20.04 2.16 -27.06
CA VAL A 111 -20.43 1.72 -25.70
C VAL A 111 -20.18 2.80 -24.64
N ALA A 112 -19.14 3.61 -24.83
CA ALA A 112 -18.80 4.73 -23.94
C ALA A 112 -19.89 5.82 -23.92
N ALA A 113 -20.53 6.11 -25.06
CA ALA A 113 -21.61 7.11 -25.15
C ALA A 113 -22.87 6.62 -24.44
N VAL A 114 -23.26 5.37 -24.65
CA VAL A 114 -24.40 4.73 -23.95
C VAL A 114 -24.15 4.71 -22.44
N ARG A 115 -22.93 4.33 -22.01
CA ARG A 115 -22.54 4.34 -20.59
C ARG A 115 -22.56 5.75 -19.98
N ALA A 116 -22.08 6.75 -20.71
CA ALA A 116 -22.07 8.14 -20.24
C ALA A 116 -23.50 8.67 -20.05
N GLU A 117 -24.40 8.38 -21.00
CA GLU A 117 -25.80 8.81 -20.90
C GLU A 117 -26.54 8.06 -19.78
N ARG A 118 -26.27 6.77 -19.58
CA ARG A 118 -26.77 6.00 -18.41
C ARG A 118 -26.32 6.64 -17.09
N GLN A 119 -25.03 6.97 -16.98
CA GLN A 119 -24.46 7.59 -15.78
C GLN A 119 -25.06 8.98 -15.54
N ARG A 120 -25.28 9.76 -16.61
CA ARG A 120 -25.94 11.08 -16.55
C ARG A 120 -27.35 10.98 -16.00
N ARG A 121 -28.10 9.96 -16.41
CA ARG A 121 -29.47 9.68 -15.94
C ARG A 121 -29.53 8.92 -14.61
N ALA A 122 -28.39 8.63 -13.99
CA ALA A 122 -28.27 7.87 -12.74
C ALA A 122 -28.96 6.48 -12.75
N ILE A 123 -29.18 5.90 -13.94
CA ILE A 123 -29.79 4.58 -14.08
C ILE A 123 -28.74 3.53 -13.75
N LYS A 124 -29.05 2.56 -12.88
CA LYS A 124 -28.10 1.48 -12.59
C LYS A 124 -27.88 0.60 -13.82
N PRO A 125 -26.67 0.10 -14.09
CA PRO A 125 -26.46 -0.85 -15.17
C PRO A 125 -27.25 -2.14 -14.91
N LEU A 126 -27.79 -2.74 -15.97
CA LEU A 126 -28.53 -4.01 -15.89
C LEU A 126 -27.68 -5.15 -15.27
N HIS A 127 -26.37 -5.16 -15.48
CA HIS A 127 -25.47 -6.27 -15.13
C HIS A 127 -25.28 -6.55 -13.62
N TRP A 128 -25.89 -5.78 -12.71
CA TRP A 128 -25.72 -6.03 -11.27
C TRP A 128 -26.59 -7.18 -10.75
N ASN A 129 -27.67 -7.56 -11.45
CA ASN A 129 -28.67 -8.50 -10.92
C ASN A 129 -29.33 -9.42 -11.97
N ASN A 130 -28.81 -9.54 -13.19
CA ASN A 130 -29.44 -10.35 -14.26
C ASN A 130 -29.20 -11.87 -14.12
N TRP A 131 -29.24 -12.40 -12.90
CA TRP A 131 -29.19 -13.85 -12.68
C TRP A 131 -30.60 -14.39 -12.86
N THR A 132 -30.83 -15.09 -13.98
CA THR A 132 -32.02 -15.92 -14.19
C THR A 132 -31.80 -17.30 -13.59
N GLU A 133 -32.87 -18.03 -13.29
CA GLU A 133 -32.77 -19.43 -12.83
C GLU A 133 -32.04 -20.31 -13.86
N GLU A 134 -32.27 -20.06 -15.15
CA GLU A 134 -31.53 -20.67 -16.26
C GLU A 134 -30.02 -20.37 -16.17
N ALA A 135 -29.62 -19.14 -15.83
CA ALA A 135 -28.22 -18.78 -15.68
C ALA A 135 -27.57 -19.44 -14.46
N ASP A 136 -28.31 -19.65 -13.37
CA ASP A 136 -27.84 -20.42 -12.21
C ASP A 136 -27.72 -21.92 -12.55
N ALA A 137 -28.61 -22.48 -13.39
CA ALA A 137 -28.54 -23.86 -13.87
C ALA A 137 -27.34 -24.12 -14.83
N MET A 138 -26.86 -23.08 -15.52
CA MET A 138 -25.66 -23.17 -16.36
C MET A 138 -24.34 -23.16 -15.56
N LEU A 139 -24.37 -22.81 -14.27
CA LEU A 139 -23.16 -22.79 -13.45
C LEU A 139 -22.68 -24.22 -13.19
N GLY A 140 -21.42 -24.52 -13.53
CA GLY A 140 -20.81 -25.83 -13.32
C GLY A 140 -21.05 -26.86 -14.43
N THR A 141 -21.97 -26.61 -15.38
CA THR A 141 -22.21 -27.47 -16.54
C THR A 141 -21.36 -27.12 -17.76
N MET A 142 -20.84 -25.90 -17.82
CA MET A 142 -19.91 -25.43 -18.87
C MET A 142 -18.91 -24.40 -18.28
N PRO A 143 -17.82 -24.05 -18.98
CA PRO A 143 -16.82 -23.11 -18.46
C PRO A 143 -17.44 -21.75 -18.10
N ASP A 144 -16.98 -21.14 -16.99
CA ASP A 144 -17.45 -19.81 -16.54
C ASP A 144 -17.38 -18.74 -17.65
N ALA A 145 -16.44 -18.89 -18.60
CA ALA A 145 -16.29 -18.01 -19.76
C ALA A 145 -17.42 -18.12 -20.79
N GLU A 146 -17.98 -19.32 -20.99
CA GLU A 146 -19.10 -19.54 -21.90
C GLU A 146 -20.42 -19.11 -21.29
N VAL A 147 -20.62 -19.41 -20.00
CA VAL A 147 -21.77 -18.87 -19.23
C VAL A 147 -21.76 -17.35 -19.25
N ALA A 148 -20.58 -16.72 -19.08
CA ALA A 148 -20.43 -15.27 -19.15
C ALA A 148 -20.86 -14.70 -20.50
N LYS A 149 -20.51 -15.36 -21.62
CA LYS A 149 -20.95 -14.95 -22.96
C LYS A 149 -22.46 -15.10 -23.14
N LYS A 150 -23.04 -16.22 -22.71
CA LYS A 150 -24.48 -16.50 -22.85
C LYS A 150 -25.36 -15.57 -22.02
N VAL A 151 -24.95 -15.28 -20.78
CA VAL A 151 -25.70 -14.43 -19.84
C VAL A 151 -25.37 -12.93 -20.04
N GLY A 152 -24.34 -12.60 -20.82
CA GLY A 152 -23.88 -11.22 -21.00
C GLY A 152 -23.24 -10.62 -19.74
N LEU A 153 -22.63 -11.46 -18.90
CA LEU A 153 -21.96 -11.07 -17.66
C LEU A 153 -20.45 -11.17 -17.78
N THR A 154 -19.72 -10.61 -16.81
CA THR A 154 -18.28 -10.81 -16.74
C THR A 154 -17.95 -12.19 -16.17
N VAL A 155 -16.86 -12.80 -16.65
CA VAL A 155 -16.35 -14.09 -16.13
C VAL A 155 -16.18 -14.06 -14.60
N ASN A 156 -15.71 -12.93 -14.05
CA ASN A 156 -15.56 -12.75 -12.61
C ASN A 156 -16.88 -12.77 -11.85
N ALA A 157 -17.95 -12.19 -12.42
CA ALA A 157 -19.29 -12.22 -11.82
C ALA A 157 -19.84 -13.65 -11.79
N VAL A 158 -19.67 -14.39 -12.88
CA VAL A 158 -20.06 -15.81 -12.98
C VAL A 158 -19.28 -16.67 -11.99
N SER A 159 -17.95 -16.55 -11.98
CA SER A 159 -17.09 -17.27 -11.03
C SER A 159 -17.41 -16.93 -9.57
N ALA A 160 -17.75 -15.68 -9.27
CA ALA A 160 -18.17 -15.27 -7.94
C ALA A 160 -19.54 -15.82 -7.54
N ARG A 161 -20.50 -15.89 -8.47
CA ARG A 161 -21.81 -16.52 -8.26
C ARG A 161 -21.67 -18.02 -8.04
N ARG A 162 -20.97 -18.72 -8.95
CA ARG A 162 -20.65 -20.14 -8.84
C ARG A 162 -20.03 -20.50 -7.49
N ARG A 163 -19.01 -19.75 -7.06
CA ARG A 163 -18.36 -19.93 -5.74
C ARG A 163 -19.30 -19.65 -4.56
N ARG A 164 -20.24 -18.70 -4.69
CA ARG A 164 -21.24 -18.42 -3.65
C ARG A 164 -22.26 -19.54 -3.53
N ASN A 165 -22.62 -20.17 -4.65
CA ASN A 165 -23.55 -21.30 -4.71
C ASN A 165 -22.86 -22.64 -4.38
N GLY A 166 -21.56 -22.63 -4.04
CA GLY A 166 -20.81 -23.84 -3.70
C GLY A 166 -20.51 -24.78 -4.88
N ILE A 167 -20.76 -24.33 -6.11
CA ILE A 167 -20.60 -25.15 -7.32
C ILE A 167 -19.12 -25.18 -7.73
N GLU A 168 -18.59 -26.35 -8.02
CA GLU A 168 -17.21 -26.49 -8.52
C GLU A 168 -17.06 -25.95 -9.95
N SER A 169 -15.83 -25.61 -10.33
CA SER A 169 -15.58 -25.12 -11.70
C SER A 169 -15.76 -26.26 -12.67
N TYR A 170 -16.44 -26.02 -13.80
CA TYR A 170 -16.60 -27.02 -14.86
C TYR A 170 -15.25 -27.54 -15.37
N THR A 171 -14.29 -26.64 -15.57
CA THR A 171 -12.92 -27.03 -15.93
C THR A 171 -12.29 -27.78 -14.76
N PRO A 172 -11.71 -28.97 -14.98
CA PRO A 172 -10.96 -29.67 -13.95
C PRO A 172 -9.96 -28.70 -13.34
N SER A 173 -10.09 -28.45 -12.04
CA SER A 173 -9.14 -27.56 -11.39
C SER A 173 -7.74 -28.18 -11.52
N THR A 174 -6.70 -27.36 -11.50
CA THR A 174 -5.32 -27.85 -11.39
C THR A 174 -5.09 -28.70 -10.12
N LYS A 175 -6.06 -28.71 -9.18
CA LYS A 175 -6.08 -29.60 -8.02
C LYS A 175 -6.61 -31.00 -8.35
N LEU A 176 -7.52 -31.12 -9.33
CA LEU A 176 -8.10 -32.40 -9.76
C LEU A 176 -7.15 -33.17 -10.68
N ASN A 177 -6.43 -32.45 -11.55
CA ASN A 177 -5.36 -33.02 -12.39
C ASN A 177 -4.01 -32.37 -12.03
N PRO A 178 -3.40 -32.74 -10.90
CA PRO A 178 -2.08 -32.23 -10.55
C PRO A 178 -1.06 -32.74 -11.56
N HIS A 179 -0.20 -31.84 -12.05
CA HIS A 179 0.94 -32.23 -12.88
C HIS A 179 1.78 -33.30 -12.16
N GLN A 180 2.00 -34.43 -12.84
CA GLN A 180 2.82 -35.51 -12.32
C GLN A 180 4.29 -35.17 -12.50
N TRP A 181 4.94 -34.79 -11.41
CA TRP A 181 6.34 -34.40 -11.43
C TRP A 181 7.26 -35.60 -11.67
N THR A 182 7.95 -35.60 -12.81
CA THR A 182 8.94 -36.65 -13.09
C THR A 182 10.23 -36.41 -12.31
N ALA A 183 11.02 -37.47 -12.09
CA ALA A 183 12.31 -37.35 -11.39
C ALA A 183 13.29 -36.39 -12.10
N LYS A 184 13.17 -36.24 -13.43
CA LYS A 184 13.96 -35.31 -14.23
C LYS A 184 13.56 -33.85 -13.94
N GLU A 185 12.27 -33.56 -13.84
CA GLU A 185 11.74 -32.23 -13.53
C GLU A 185 12.07 -31.79 -12.11
N LEU A 186 11.97 -32.72 -11.15
CA LEU A 186 12.35 -32.46 -9.76
C LEU A 186 13.83 -32.07 -9.63
N LYS A 187 14.72 -32.65 -10.44
CA LYS A 187 16.14 -32.28 -10.49
C LYS A 187 16.40 -30.88 -11.04
N TRP A 188 15.45 -30.29 -11.77
CA TRP A 188 15.56 -28.91 -12.28
C TRP A 188 15.22 -27.86 -11.22
N LEU A 189 14.34 -28.20 -10.28
CA LEU A 189 13.95 -27.31 -9.18
C LEU A 189 15.18 -26.96 -8.33
N GLY A 190 15.49 -25.66 -8.22
CA GLY A 190 16.64 -25.14 -7.48
C GLY A 190 17.94 -25.01 -8.30
N LYS A 191 18.04 -25.67 -9.46
CA LYS A 191 19.15 -25.47 -10.42
C LYS A 191 18.83 -24.42 -11.48
N LEU A 192 17.59 -24.42 -11.96
CA LEU A 192 17.07 -23.47 -12.93
C LEU A 192 16.06 -22.54 -12.25
N SER A 193 15.83 -21.37 -12.86
CA SER A 193 14.79 -20.46 -12.36
C SER A 193 13.40 -21.07 -12.55
N ASP A 194 12.48 -20.75 -11.64
CA ASP A 194 11.10 -21.26 -11.70
C ASP A 194 10.43 -20.93 -13.06
N VAL A 195 10.82 -19.83 -13.71
CA VAL A 195 10.37 -19.42 -15.06
C VAL A 195 10.93 -20.31 -16.18
N GLU A 196 12.21 -20.65 -16.11
CA GLU A 196 12.84 -21.54 -17.11
C GLU A 196 12.30 -22.97 -16.99
N VAL A 197 12.07 -23.45 -15.76
CA VAL A 197 11.44 -24.76 -15.52
C VAL A 197 10.00 -24.76 -16.02
N ALA A 198 9.23 -23.72 -15.71
CA ALA A 198 7.86 -23.55 -16.19
C ALA A 198 7.74 -23.65 -17.72
N ARG A 199 8.62 -22.94 -18.44
CA ARG A 199 8.66 -22.99 -19.91
C ARG A 199 8.97 -24.38 -20.46
N ARG A 200 9.83 -25.16 -19.78
CA ARG A 200 10.22 -26.51 -20.23
C ARG A 200 9.15 -27.57 -19.96
N VAL A 201 8.42 -27.42 -18.87
CA VAL A 201 7.38 -28.36 -18.44
C VAL A 201 6.00 -28.00 -19.03
N GLY A 202 5.84 -26.78 -19.56
CA GLY A 202 4.56 -26.28 -20.06
C GLY A 202 3.59 -25.87 -18.94
N LEU A 203 4.13 -25.47 -17.78
CA LEU A 203 3.34 -25.07 -16.60
C LEU A 203 3.50 -23.57 -16.32
N ASP A 204 2.65 -23.05 -15.44
CA ASP A 204 2.85 -21.71 -14.90
C ASP A 204 3.97 -21.68 -13.86
N SER A 205 4.70 -20.55 -13.85
CA SER A 205 5.82 -20.30 -12.93
C SER A 205 5.42 -20.38 -11.46
N SER A 206 4.17 -20.04 -11.12
CA SER A 206 3.67 -20.12 -9.75
C SER A 206 3.45 -21.56 -9.29
N THR A 207 3.00 -22.45 -10.18
CA THR A 207 2.85 -23.90 -9.90
C THR A 207 4.20 -24.55 -9.64
N VAL A 208 5.20 -24.23 -10.45
CA VAL A 208 6.59 -24.67 -10.25
C VAL A 208 7.15 -24.14 -8.93
N GLY A 209 6.93 -22.85 -8.64
CA GLY A 209 7.33 -22.22 -7.39
C GLY A 209 6.67 -22.83 -6.16
N ALA A 210 5.39 -23.22 -6.27
CA ALA A 210 4.64 -23.92 -5.23
C ALA A 210 5.24 -25.31 -4.97
N LYS A 211 5.50 -26.11 -6.01
CA LYS A 211 6.15 -27.43 -5.85
C LYS A 211 7.56 -27.32 -5.28
N ARG A 212 8.37 -26.37 -5.77
CA ARG A 212 9.70 -26.10 -5.23
C ARG A 212 9.63 -25.79 -3.73
N THR A 213 8.67 -24.94 -3.34
CA THR A 213 8.50 -24.54 -1.94
C THR A 213 7.97 -25.70 -1.08
N SER A 214 7.09 -26.55 -1.59
CA SER A 214 6.62 -27.75 -0.87
C SER A 214 7.75 -28.76 -0.60
N LEU A 215 8.78 -28.78 -1.46
CA LEU A 215 9.98 -29.60 -1.28
C LEU A 215 11.07 -28.90 -0.45
N GLY A 216 10.80 -27.70 0.08
CA GLY A 216 11.77 -26.92 0.86
C GLY A 216 12.97 -26.40 0.06
N ILE A 217 12.93 -26.50 -1.26
CA ILE A 217 14.04 -26.09 -2.13
C ILE A 217 14.01 -24.57 -2.25
N SER A 218 15.15 -23.90 -2.02
CA SER A 218 15.23 -22.45 -2.19
C SER A 218 15.15 -22.06 -3.68
N PRO A 219 14.55 -20.90 -4.03
CA PRO A 219 14.48 -20.45 -5.41
C PRO A 219 15.88 -20.27 -6.00
N HIS A 220 16.08 -20.73 -7.24
CA HIS A 220 17.29 -20.42 -7.97
C HIS A 220 17.31 -18.93 -8.30
N ARG A 221 18.06 -18.17 -7.52
CA ARG A 221 18.29 -16.75 -7.78
C ARG A 221 19.67 -16.63 -8.41
N LYS A 222 19.74 -16.31 -9.71
CA LYS A 222 20.90 -15.64 -10.30
C LYS A 222 21.00 -14.27 -9.61
N GLY A 223 21.65 -14.26 -8.45
CA GLY A 223 21.64 -13.10 -7.57
C GLY A 223 22.26 -11.92 -8.29
N ARG A 224 21.51 -10.82 -8.46
CA ARG A 224 22.19 -9.52 -8.57
C ARG A 224 22.99 -9.37 -7.29
N ARG A 225 24.32 -9.33 -7.41
CA ARG A 225 25.22 -9.10 -6.28
C ARG A 225 24.66 -7.90 -5.50
N SER A 226 24.43 -8.09 -4.21
CA SER A 226 24.04 -6.96 -3.37
C SER A 226 25.14 -5.93 -3.46
N ARG A 227 24.77 -4.66 -3.67
CA ARG A 227 25.76 -3.58 -3.63
C ARG A 227 26.48 -3.63 -2.29
N THR A 228 27.80 -3.59 -2.34
CA THR A 228 28.66 -3.42 -1.18
C THR A 228 28.69 -1.95 -0.79
N TRP A 229 28.37 -1.65 0.47
CA TRP A 229 28.47 -0.30 1.00
C TRP A 229 29.91 0.00 1.39
N SER A 230 30.43 1.13 0.94
CA SER A 230 31.76 1.59 1.37
C SER A 230 31.71 2.19 2.78
N LYS A 231 32.85 2.20 3.49
CA LYS A 231 32.95 2.85 4.81
C LYS A 231 32.58 4.34 4.75
N LYS A 232 32.90 5.02 3.64
CA LYS A 232 32.56 6.43 3.40
C LYS A 232 31.04 6.63 3.23
N GLU A 233 30.36 5.73 2.54
CA GLU A 233 28.89 5.81 2.40
C GLU A 233 28.20 5.56 3.74
N LEU A 234 28.70 4.62 4.55
CA LEU A 234 28.15 4.31 5.87
C LEU A 234 28.33 5.46 6.88
N SER A 235 29.46 6.16 6.85
CA SER A 235 29.72 7.27 7.79
C SER A 235 28.87 8.52 7.52
N LEU A 236 28.27 8.62 6.34
CA LEU A 236 27.37 9.70 5.95
C LEU A 236 25.91 9.44 6.36
N LEU A 237 25.52 8.18 6.55
CA LEU A 237 24.18 7.81 7.02
C LEU A 237 23.94 8.44 8.40
N GLY A 238 22.86 9.22 8.54
CA GLY A 238 22.54 9.92 9.78
C GLY A 238 23.12 11.32 9.91
N LYS A 239 24.18 11.67 9.15
CA LYS A 239 24.77 13.02 9.15
C LYS A 239 24.13 13.92 8.11
N ILE A 240 23.93 13.39 6.90
CA ILE A 240 23.29 14.11 5.80
C ILE A 240 21.98 13.43 5.38
N PRO A 241 21.02 14.18 4.81
CA PRO A 241 19.77 13.61 4.35
C PRO A 241 19.95 12.48 3.34
N ASP A 242 19.13 11.43 3.46
CA ASP A 242 19.16 10.26 2.58
C ASP A 242 19.04 10.65 1.08
N THR A 243 18.39 11.77 0.77
CA THR A 243 18.27 12.33 -0.59
C THR A 243 19.59 12.81 -1.16
N GLN A 244 20.44 13.44 -0.35
CA GLN A 244 21.76 13.94 -0.76
C GLN A 244 22.73 12.77 -0.99
N ILE A 245 22.72 11.77 -0.10
CA ILE A 245 23.51 10.53 -0.25
C ILE A 245 23.11 9.82 -1.55
N ALA A 246 21.80 9.71 -1.80
CA ALA A 246 21.27 9.07 -3.00
C ALA A 246 21.77 9.74 -4.29
N LYS A 247 21.71 11.08 -4.35
CA LYS A 247 22.21 11.86 -5.49
C LYS A 247 23.73 11.74 -5.64
N LYS A 248 24.49 11.90 -4.54
CA LYS A 248 25.95 11.91 -4.56
C LYS A 248 26.58 10.59 -5.04
N TYR A 249 25.97 9.46 -4.70
CA TYR A 249 26.52 8.12 -5.01
C TYR A 249 25.73 7.36 -6.08
N GLY A 250 24.72 8.00 -6.70
CA GLY A 250 23.84 7.35 -7.68
C GLY A 250 23.06 6.16 -7.10
N ILE A 251 22.82 6.15 -5.78
CA ILE A 251 22.14 5.05 -5.09
C ILE A 251 20.64 5.36 -5.03
N PRO A 252 19.75 4.41 -5.39
CA PRO A 252 18.32 4.61 -5.21
C PRO A 252 17.99 4.96 -3.76
N ARG A 253 17.30 6.07 -3.52
CA ARG A 253 16.97 6.58 -2.17
C ARG A 253 16.41 5.51 -1.22
N ARG A 254 15.55 4.61 -1.73
CA ARG A 254 14.99 3.48 -0.96
C ARG A 254 16.06 2.55 -0.36
N LYS A 255 17.19 2.36 -1.05
CA LYS A 255 18.31 1.53 -0.57
C LYS A 255 19.09 2.23 0.54
N VAL A 256 19.28 3.55 0.42
CA VAL A 256 19.88 4.38 1.48
C VAL A 256 19.02 4.33 2.74
N ILE A 257 17.70 4.52 2.60
CA ILE A 257 16.75 4.41 3.72
C ILE A 257 16.82 3.02 4.36
N ALA A 258 16.78 1.96 3.56
CA ALA A 258 16.83 0.58 4.07
C ALA A 258 18.15 0.30 4.81
N MET A 259 19.29 0.78 4.29
CA MET A 259 20.57 0.59 4.95
C MET A 259 20.65 1.37 6.26
N ARG A 260 20.25 2.65 6.26
CA ARG A 260 20.16 3.48 7.47
C ARG A 260 19.30 2.82 8.55
N GLN A 261 18.12 2.32 8.17
CA GLN A 261 17.21 1.61 9.07
C GLN A 261 17.79 0.29 9.58
N SER A 262 18.52 -0.45 8.74
CA SER A 262 19.18 -1.70 9.15
C SER A 262 20.28 -1.48 10.21
N LEU A 263 20.88 -0.29 10.22
CA LEU A 263 21.86 0.14 11.22
C LEU A 263 21.22 0.83 12.43
N GLY A 264 19.88 0.97 12.45
CA GLY A 264 19.16 1.63 13.55
C GLY A 264 19.42 3.15 13.65
N ILE A 265 19.97 3.76 12.60
CA ILE A 265 20.31 5.19 12.60
C ILE A 265 19.05 6.00 12.27
N GLN A 266 18.73 7.03 13.05
CA GLN A 266 17.61 7.92 12.75
C GLN A 266 17.96 8.86 11.58
N SER A 267 16.95 9.24 10.78
CA SER A 267 17.17 10.22 9.72
C SER A 267 17.40 11.61 10.34
N PRO A 268 18.40 12.38 9.90
CA PRO A 268 18.65 13.73 10.43
C PRO A 268 17.44 14.65 10.22
N VAL A 269 16.71 14.47 9.13
CA VAL A 269 15.47 15.22 8.86
C VAL A 269 14.37 14.87 9.86
N VAL A 270 14.32 13.63 10.33
CA VAL A 270 13.32 13.23 11.34
C VAL A 270 13.71 13.78 12.70
N ALA A 271 15.00 13.67 13.08
CA ALA A 271 15.51 14.24 14.32
C ALA A 271 15.28 15.77 14.40
N ALA A 272 15.57 16.50 13.32
CA ALA A 272 15.30 17.94 13.25
C ALA A 272 13.80 18.25 13.34
N ASN A 273 12.96 17.44 12.70
CA ASN A 273 11.51 17.58 12.80
C ASN A 273 10.96 17.25 14.19
N GLU A 274 11.58 16.37 14.96
CA GLU A 274 11.19 16.09 16.35
C GLU A 274 11.64 17.22 17.28
N ALA A 275 12.86 17.72 17.10
CA ALA A 275 13.42 18.80 17.91
C ALA A 275 12.60 20.11 17.84
N ARG A 276 11.92 20.37 16.71
CA ARG A 276 11.09 21.58 16.56
C ARG A 276 9.81 21.57 17.42
N TRP A 277 9.32 20.39 17.84
CA TRP A 277 8.09 20.27 18.62
C TRP A 277 8.39 20.24 20.11
N THR A 278 8.80 21.39 20.65
CA THR A 278 9.03 21.52 22.09
C THR A 278 7.70 21.50 22.86
N PRO A 279 7.69 21.17 24.17
CA PRO A 279 6.49 21.22 24.99
C PRO A 279 5.78 22.58 24.93
N LYS A 280 6.55 23.67 24.83
CA LYS A 280 6.03 25.04 24.67
C LYS A 280 5.27 25.20 23.35
N VAL A 281 5.81 24.69 22.24
CA VAL A 281 5.13 24.71 20.94
C VAL A 281 3.85 23.88 20.98
N VAL A 282 3.91 22.68 21.56
CA VAL A 282 2.76 21.78 21.66
C VAL A 282 1.64 22.40 22.52
N ALA A 283 1.98 23.12 23.58
CA ALA A 283 1.00 23.79 24.45
C ALA A 283 0.24 24.94 23.76
N MET A 284 0.81 25.52 22.69
CA MET A 284 0.14 26.54 21.88
C MET A 284 -0.87 25.93 20.88
N LEU A 285 -0.67 24.67 20.47
CA LEU A 285 -1.54 23.99 19.51
C LEU A 285 -2.94 23.79 20.09
N GLY A 286 -3.95 24.24 19.34
CA GLY A 286 -5.35 24.17 19.75
C GLY A 286 -5.82 25.32 20.65
N LYS A 287 -4.90 26.12 21.21
CA LYS A 287 -5.21 27.38 21.89
C LYS A 287 -5.04 28.60 20.98
N LEU A 288 -4.09 28.55 20.07
CA LEU A 288 -3.87 29.57 19.05
C LEU A 288 -4.22 28.99 17.69
N SER A 289 -4.47 29.85 16.70
CA SER A 289 -4.68 29.40 15.32
C SER A 289 -3.37 28.86 14.71
N ASP A 290 -3.50 28.01 13.69
CA ASP A 290 -2.32 27.38 13.07
C ASP A 290 -1.38 28.46 12.44
N THR A 291 -1.94 29.60 12.02
CA THR A 291 -1.28 30.81 11.50
C THR A 291 -0.55 31.59 12.60
N GLU A 292 -1.20 31.86 13.74
CA GLU A 292 -0.56 32.49 14.89
C GLU A 292 0.61 31.67 15.45
N VAL A 293 0.42 30.34 15.57
CA VAL A 293 1.51 29.43 15.99
C VAL A 293 2.67 29.49 15.00
N SER A 294 2.38 29.54 13.70
CA SER A 294 3.40 29.68 12.66
C SER A 294 4.18 31.00 12.81
N LYS A 295 3.49 32.13 12.98
CA LYS A 295 4.12 33.45 13.17
C LYS A 295 5.03 33.48 14.41
N ARG A 296 4.59 32.89 15.53
CA ARG A 296 5.37 32.89 16.79
C ARG A 296 6.55 31.92 16.82
N THR A 297 6.48 30.83 16.06
CA THR A 297 7.48 29.74 16.15
C THR A 297 8.38 29.63 14.92
N GLY A 298 8.06 30.33 13.83
CA GLY A 298 8.70 30.16 12.52
C GLY A 298 8.43 28.79 11.88
N ILE A 299 7.56 27.96 12.48
CA ILE A 299 7.18 26.66 11.93
C ILE A 299 6.07 26.87 10.90
N SER A 300 6.32 26.54 9.64
CA SER A 300 5.32 26.63 8.56
C SER A 300 3.93 26.13 8.99
N VAL A 301 2.89 26.89 8.64
CA VAL A 301 1.46 26.56 8.90
C VAL A 301 1.12 25.12 8.53
N ALA A 302 1.60 24.62 7.38
CA ALA A 302 1.36 23.25 6.94
C ALA A 302 1.93 22.19 7.90
N SER A 303 3.10 22.45 8.50
CA SER A 303 3.72 21.56 9.49
C SER A 303 2.95 21.58 10.82
N VAL A 304 2.50 22.77 11.27
CA VAL A 304 1.62 22.95 12.45
C VAL A 304 0.35 22.15 12.29
N ARG A 305 -0.37 22.37 11.19
CA ARG A 305 -1.60 21.66 10.85
C ARG A 305 -1.37 20.15 10.77
N GLY A 306 -0.30 19.72 10.10
CA GLY A 306 0.03 18.31 9.94
C GLY A 306 0.32 17.61 11.28
N TYR A 307 1.05 18.26 12.17
CA TYR A 307 1.29 17.76 13.52
C TYR A 307 -0.02 17.70 14.31
N ARG A 308 -0.78 18.79 14.33
CA ARG A 308 -2.07 18.91 15.03
C ARG A 308 -3.04 17.78 14.65
N VAL A 309 -3.24 17.54 13.35
CA VAL A 309 -4.13 16.48 12.83
C VAL A 309 -3.62 15.09 13.22
N ARG A 310 -2.31 14.82 13.13
CA ARG A 310 -1.74 13.50 13.46
C ARG A 310 -1.84 13.19 14.95
N HIS A 311 -1.80 14.22 15.79
CA HIS A 311 -1.91 14.11 17.25
C HIS A 311 -3.34 14.33 17.78
N GLY A 312 -4.34 14.45 16.89
CA GLY A 312 -5.75 14.56 17.28
C GLY A 312 -6.10 15.85 18.04
N ILE A 313 -5.28 16.90 17.90
CA ILE A 313 -5.51 18.18 18.56
C ILE A 313 -6.52 18.97 17.71
N SER A 314 -7.62 19.43 18.31
CA SER A 314 -8.60 20.26 17.61
C SER A 314 -7.98 21.63 17.28
N SER A 315 -8.24 22.18 16.09
CA SER A 315 -7.92 23.61 15.87
C SER A 315 -8.91 24.46 16.64
N ARG A 316 -8.44 25.62 17.11
CA ARG A 316 -9.31 26.64 17.68
C ARG A 316 -10.33 27.17 16.67
N THR A 317 -9.95 27.23 15.39
CA THR A 317 -10.81 27.79 14.35
C THR A 317 -12.04 26.90 14.12
N THR A 318 -13.22 27.46 14.40
CA THR A 318 -14.50 27.11 13.79
C THR A 318 -14.36 27.19 12.26
N GLN A 319 -15.13 26.41 11.50
CA GLN A 319 -15.01 26.42 10.04
C GLN A 319 -15.15 27.86 9.50
N PHE A 320 -14.04 28.43 9.00
CA PHE A 320 -14.06 29.76 8.40
C PHE A 320 -15.10 29.80 7.27
N ARG A 321 -16.04 30.73 7.37
CA ARG A 321 -17.11 30.95 6.41
C ARG A 321 -16.88 32.30 5.75
N TRP A 322 -16.89 32.31 4.42
CA TRP A 322 -16.78 33.55 3.66
C TRP A 322 -17.99 34.44 3.95
N THR A 323 -17.73 35.65 4.44
CA THR A 323 -18.71 36.74 4.52
C THR A 323 -18.73 37.50 3.20
N ASP A 324 -19.82 38.21 2.92
CA ASP A 324 -19.95 38.98 1.67
C ASP A 324 -18.92 40.13 1.62
N GLU A 325 -18.61 40.74 2.76
CA GLU A 325 -17.52 41.71 2.93
C GLU A 325 -16.14 41.12 2.58
N ALA A 326 -15.83 39.91 3.07
CA ALA A 326 -14.58 39.23 2.73
C ALA A 326 -14.50 38.85 1.24
N VAL A 327 -15.65 38.70 0.57
CA VAL A 327 -15.71 38.43 -0.87
C VAL A 327 -15.52 39.71 -1.70
N SER A 328 -16.05 40.87 -1.26
CA SER A 328 -15.87 42.13 -2.00
C SER A 328 -14.42 42.62 -1.99
N ARG A 329 -13.67 42.35 -0.92
CA ARG A 329 -12.24 42.68 -0.80
C ARG A 329 -11.35 41.90 -1.77
N LEU A 330 -11.79 40.76 -2.28
CA LEU A 330 -10.99 39.93 -3.21
C LEU A 330 -10.69 40.72 -4.49
N GLY A 331 -9.40 40.91 -4.79
CA GLY A 331 -8.95 41.65 -5.99
C GLY A 331 -8.91 43.16 -5.82
N GLN A 332 -9.38 43.72 -4.70
CA GLN A 332 -9.22 45.13 -4.32
C GLN A 332 -7.97 45.37 -3.46
N GLU A 333 -7.50 44.34 -2.76
CA GLU A 333 -6.31 44.37 -1.91
C GLU A 333 -5.46 43.10 -2.18
N PRO A 334 -4.17 43.09 -1.80
CA PRO A 334 -3.33 41.91 -1.86
C PRO A 334 -3.92 40.72 -1.10
N ASP A 335 -3.85 39.51 -1.67
CA ASP A 335 -4.37 38.29 -1.04
C ASP A 335 -3.79 38.04 0.36
N GLN A 336 -2.56 38.51 0.60
CA GLN A 336 -1.85 38.33 1.86
C GLN A 336 -2.48 39.16 2.98
N ASP A 337 -2.90 40.40 2.71
CA ASP A 337 -3.53 41.28 3.71
C ASP A 337 -4.95 40.82 4.06
N ILE A 338 -5.67 40.34 3.05
CA ILE A 338 -6.97 39.69 3.24
C ILE A 338 -6.80 38.41 4.07
N ALA A 339 -5.77 37.61 3.79
CA ALA A 339 -5.47 36.39 4.54
C ALA A 339 -5.10 36.68 6.00
N ASP A 340 -4.29 37.72 6.23
CA ASP A 340 -3.84 38.12 7.55
C ASP A 340 -4.97 38.73 8.40
N SER A 341 -5.85 39.54 7.79
CA SER A 341 -7.01 40.12 8.50
C SER A 341 -8.08 39.07 8.85
N LEU A 342 -8.26 38.05 8.01
CA LEU A 342 -9.24 36.97 8.23
C LEU A 342 -8.67 35.76 8.99
N ASP A 343 -7.38 35.80 9.36
CA ASP A 343 -6.63 34.70 9.98
C ASP A 343 -6.78 33.37 9.20
N ILE A 344 -6.69 33.45 7.87
CA ILE A 344 -6.78 32.30 6.97
C ILE A 344 -5.51 32.13 6.15
N ASP A 345 -5.33 30.92 5.61
CA ASP A 345 -4.24 30.63 4.69
C ASP A 345 -4.45 31.38 3.36
N VAL A 346 -3.42 32.08 2.87
CA VAL A 346 -3.43 32.82 1.59
C VAL A 346 -3.90 31.96 0.42
N ILE A 347 -3.62 30.65 0.45
CA ILE A 347 -4.08 29.71 -0.58
C ILE A 347 -5.62 29.63 -0.62
N LYS A 348 -6.31 29.78 0.52
CA LYS A 348 -7.78 29.80 0.56
C LYS A 348 -8.34 31.05 -0.09
N VAL A 349 -7.71 32.21 0.12
CA VAL A 349 -8.07 33.49 -0.52
C VAL A 349 -7.89 33.37 -2.03
N ALA A 350 -6.69 32.98 -2.47
CA ALA A 350 -6.40 32.77 -3.88
C ALA A 350 -7.34 31.75 -4.54
N SER A 351 -7.65 30.65 -3.86
CA SER A 351 -8.59 29.63 -4.35
C SER A 351 -10.02 30.16 -4.49
N LYS A 352 -10.48 30.97 -3.52
CA LYS A 352 -11.82 31.59 -3.56
C LYS A 352 -11.90 32.63 -4.69
N ARG A 353 -10.87 33.45 -4.84
CA ARG A 353 -10.73 34.43 -5.93
C ARG A 353 -10.78 33.75 -7.30
N GLN A 354 -9.99 32.68 -7.49
CA GLN A 354 -10.00 31.88 -8.72
C GLN A 354 -11.35 31.21 -8.99
N TYR A 355 -12.03 30.71 -7.96
CA TYR A 355 -13.37 30.13 -8.10
C TYR A 355 -14.40 31.16 -8.59
N LEU A 356 -14.31 32.40 -8.11
CA LEU A 356 -15.15 33.53 -8.52
C LEU A 356 -14.65 34.23 -9.79
N LYS A 357 -13.52 33.79 -10.37
CA LYS A 357 -12.87 34.38 -11.56
C LYS A 357 -12.49 35.85 -11.42
N ILE A 358 -12.16 36.28 -10.22
CA ILE A 358 -11.69 37.65 -9.97
C ILE A 358 -10.17 37.69 -10.26
N PRO A 359 -9.64 38.70 -10.98
CA PRO A 359 -8.21 38.84 -11.21
C PRO A 359 -7.46 39.16 -9.91
N ALA A 360 -6.15 38.86 -9.89
CA ALA A 360 -5.31 39.24 -8.75
C ALA A 360 -5.15 40.76 -8.70
N PHE A 361 -5.11 41.30 -7.48
CA PHE A 361 -4.77 42.70 -7.25
C PHE A 361 -3.39 43.01 -7.86
N ARG A 362 -3.27 44.16 -8.51
CA ARG A 362 -2.04 44.70 -9.08
C ARG A 362 -1.91 46.12 -8.53
N ASP A 363 -0.79 46.42 -7.89
CA ASP A 363 -0.40 47.80 -7.62
C ASP A 363 -0.05 48.43 -8.98
N GLU A 364 -0.80 49.47 -9.38
CA GLU A 364 -0.45 50.33 -10.52
C GLU A 364 0.67 51.31 -10.17
#